data_AF-A0A1Y9INE9-F1
#
_entry.id   AF-A0A1Y9INE9-F1
#
_cell.length_a   1.000
_cell.length_b   1.000
_cell.length_c   1.000
_cell.angle_alpha   90.00
_cell.angle_beta   90.00
_cell.angle_gamma   90.00
#
_symmetry.space_group_name_H-M   'P 1'
#
loop_
_entity.id
_entity.type
_entity.pdbx_description
1 polymer ?
#
loop_
_entity_poly.entity_id
_entity_poly.type
_entity_poly.pdbx_seq_one_letter_code
_entity_poly.pdbx_strand_id
1 'polypeptide(L)'
;MIVPRVLLFILLELFVQASQAFKALDPEEAWYVYERCHEDHLPSGPNRETYLKTWKFWKLEPNDAVTHCYVKCTLAGLQMYDEKTKTFKPETVPVQHEAYKAFTEVESSKVNELEQALSSLNAGSGSCAEVFNAYLPVHNKYVGVSRKIYHGTVDSVAKIYAAKPEIKKQEESFVAYCAKKALGANGKEGYKKLRDYELADSAEFRNAMDCVFRGFRYIDDSGLKIDEVVRDFNLINKSDLEPEVRSVLASCTGTQAYDYYSCLLNSSVKEDFRNAFYFHELRSANYGYLAMGNVYEGPEKVKEELKKLSY
;
A
#
# COMPACT_ATOMS: atom_id res chain seq x y z
N MET A 1 60.00 31.12 23.35
CA MET A 1 59.13 30.00 23.78
C MET A 1 57.71 30.33 23.35
N ILE A 2 57.27 29.73 22.24
CA ILE A 2 55.97 29.98 21.61
C ILE A 2 55.07 28.80 22.00
N VAL A 3 54.00 29.07 22.75
CA VAL A 3 52.96 28.08 23.07
C VAL A 3 51.89 28.19 21.97
N PRO A 4 51.57 27.12 21.21
CA PRO A 4 50.49 27.18 20.26
C PRO A 4 49.16 26.93 20.98
N ARG A 5 48.20 27.85 20.79
CA ARG A 5 46.79 27.65 21.12
C ARG A 5 46.19 26.65 20.13
N VAL A 6 45.86 25.45 20.60
CA VAL A 6 45.00 24.51 19.86
C VAL A 6 43.55 24.86 20.20
N LEU A 7 42.88 25.54 19.28
CA LEU A 7 41.43 25.75 19.29
C LEU A 7 40.77 24.50 18.70
N LEU A 8 40.23 23.66 19.57
CA LEU A 8 39.43 22.50 19.21
C LEU A 8 38.00 22.97 18.89
N PHE A 9 37.69 23.12 17.60
CA PHE A 9 36.31 23.32 17.14
C PHE A 9 35.60 21.96 17.13
N ILE A 10 34.74 21.72 18.12
CA ILE A 10 33.79 20.60 18.10
C ILE A 10 32.57 21.09 17.30
N LEU A 11 32.53 20.74 16.01
CA LEU A 11 31.31 20.80 15.20
C LEU A 11 30.42 19.63 15.62
N LEU A 12 29.42 19.93 16.47
CA LEU A 12 28.26 19.06 16.62
C LEU A 12 27.44 19.17 15.33
N GLU A 13 27.64 18.25 14.40
CA GLU A 13 26.65 17.98 13.36
C GLU A 13 25.44 17.32 14.02
N LEU A 14 24.49 18.15 14.45
CA LEU A 14 23.12 17.71 14.70
C LEU A 14 22.54 17.32 13.34
N PHE A 15 22.69 16.05 12.96
CA PHE A 15 21.82 15.42 11.97
C PHE A 15 20.41 15.41 12.55
N VAL A 16 19.67 16.50 12.32
CA VAL A 16 18.21 16.45 12.36
C VAL A 16 17.82 15.57 11.19
N GLN A 17 17.63 14.26 11.44
CA GLN A 17 16.79 13.44 10.59
C GLN A 17 15.40 14.06 10.66
N ALA A 18 15.10 14.97 9.73
CA ALA A 18 13.75 15.45 9.53
C ALA A 18 12.90 14.24 9.17
N SER A 19 12.18 13.69 10.15
CA SER A 19 11.12 12.73 9.88
C SER A 19 10.19 13.39 8.87
N GLN A 20 10.08 12.81 7.69
CA GLN A 20 9.17 13.30 6.65
C GLN A 20 7.77 13.43 7.27
N ALA A 21 7.18 14.62 7.15
CA ALA A 21 5.87 14.88 7.74
C ALA A 21 4.85 13.88 7.17
N PHE A 22 3.99 13.34 8.04
CA PHE A 22 2.93 12.41 7.65
C PHE A 22 2.06 13.03 6.56
N LYS A 23 1.83 12.28 5.47
CA LYS A 23 0.89 12.64 4.40
C LYS A 23 -0.37 11.81 4.58
N ALA A 24 -1.52 12.50 4.62
CA ALA A 24 -2.82 11.84 4.69
C ALA A 24 -3.01 10.85 3.54
N LEU A 25 -3.61 9.70 3.85
CA LEU A 25 -3.91 8.64 2.91
C LEU A 25 -5.17 8.98 2.13
N ASP A 26 -5.14 8.80 0.83
CA ASP A 26 -6.33 8.87 -0.01
C ASP A 26 -7.15 7.56 0.03
N PRO A 27 -8.37 7.52 -0.55
CA PRO A 27 -9.19 6.32 -0.52
C PRO A 27 -8.57 5.09 -1.18
N GLU A 28 -7.71 5.26 -2.21
CA GLU A 28 -7.02 4.15 -2.86
C GLU A 28 -5.91 3.61 -1.95
N GLU A 29 -5.13 4.49 -1.32
CA GLU A 29 -4.09 4.11 -0.37
C GLU A 29 -4.67 3.40 0.86
N ALA A 30 -5.76 3.91 1.45
CA ALA A 30 -6.42 3.26 2.57
C ALA A 30 -7.06 1.92 2.18
N TRP A 31 -7.69 1.84 0.99
CA TRP A 31 -8.27 0.58 0.51
C TRP A 31 -7.20 -0.49 0.26
N TYR A 32 -6.06 -0.11 -0.32
CA TYR A 32 -4.91 -1.00 -0.47
C TYR A 32 -4.50 -1.60 0.88
N VAL A 33 -4.41 -0.78 1.94
CA VAL A 33 -4.06 -1.27 3.29
C VAL A 33 -5.05 -2.32 3.78
N TYR A 34 -6.36 -2.04 3.71
CA TYR A 34 -7.36 -2.99 4.18
C TYR A 34 -7.25 -4.31 3.44
N GLU A 35 -7.23 -4.30 2.11
CA GLU A 35 -7.23 -5.53 1.33
C GLU A 35 -5.90 -6.28 1.43
N ARG A 36 -4.76 -5.58 1.50
CA ARG A 36 -3.46 -6.21 1.75
C ARG A 36 -3.44 -6.93 3.10
N CYS A 37 -3.97 -6.31 4.16
CA CYS A 37 -4.06 -6.96 5.46
C CYS A 37 -5.06 -8.13 5.46
N HIS A 38 -6.13 -8.09 4.65
CA HIS A 38 -6.97 -9.25 4.41
C HIS A 38 -6.20 -10.37 3.72
N GLU A 39 -5.44 -10.07 2.67
CA GLU A 39 -4.64 -11.07 1.94
C GLU A 39 -3.63 -11.77 2.85
N ASP A 40 -2.92 -11.01 3.68
CA ASP A 40 -1.82 -11.54 4.50
C ASP A 40 -2.31 -12.25 5.78
N HIS A 41 -3.52 -11.96 6.28
CA HIS A 41 -4.02 -12.48 7.55
C HIS A 41 -5.33 -13.26 7.50
N LEU A 42 -6.11 -13.21 6.42
CA LEU A 42 -7.30 -14.05 6.33
C LEU A 42 -6.88 -15.52 6.26
N PRO A 43 -7.42 -16.40 7.12
CA PRO A 43 -7.12 -17.81 7.04
C PRO A 43 -7.67 -18.41 5.74
N SER A 44 -7.02 -19.47 5.27
CA SER A 44 -7.57 -20.35 4.25
C SER A 44 -8.61 -21.30 4.85
N GLY A 45 -9.49 -21.86 4.02
CA GLY A 45 -10.45 -22.89 4.44
C GLY A 45 -11.75 -22.34 5.05
N PRO A 46 -12.49 -23.16 5.83
CA PRO A 46 -13.89 -22.91 6.17
C PRO A 46 -14.12 -21.66 7.03
N ASN A 47 -13.13 -21.24 7.81
CA ASN A 47 -13.27 -20.08 8.68
C ASN A 47 -13.10 -18.74 7.95
N ARG A 48 -12.57 -18.74 6.71
CA ARG A 48 -12.27 -17.53 5.92
C ARG A 48 -13.46 -16.57 5.86
N GLU A 49 -14.64 -17.12 5.55
CA GLU A 49 -15.86 -16.34 5.40
C GLU A 49 -16.27 -15.65 6.69
N THR A 50 -16.06 -16.30 7.84
CA THR A 50 -16.38 -15.73 9.16
C THR A 50 -15.52 -14.50 9.45
N TYR A 51 -14.20 -14.59 9.30
CA TYR A 51 -13.30 -13.43 9.50
C TYR A 51 -13.58 -12.32 8.49
N LEU A 52 -13.75 -12.67 7.21
CA LEU A 52 -14.04 -11.67 6.17
C LEU A 52 -15.33 -10.89 6.47
N LYS A 53 -16.38 -11.56 6.95
CA LYS A 53 -17.62 -10.91 7.35
C LYS A 53 -17.40 -9.97 8.53
N THR A 54 -16.79 -10.42 9.62
CA THR A 54 -16.60 -9.58 10.81
C THR A 54 -15.74 -8.35 10.49
N TRP A 55 -14.60 -8.55 9.82
CA TRP A 55 -13.66 -7.48 9.51
C TRP A 55 -14.21 -6.46 8.51
N LYS A 56 -14.96 -6.89 7.47
CA LYS A 56 -15.65 -5.96 6.54
C LYS A 56 -16.69 -5.09 7.23
N PHE A 57 -17.32 -5.59 8.29
CA PHE A 57 -18.23 -4.80 9.13
C PHE A 57 -17.52 -4.06 10.27
N TRP A 58 -16.18 -4.02 10.26
CA TRP A 58 -15.35 -3.35 11.25
C TRP A 58 -15.59 -3.89 12.67
N LYS A 59 -15.89 -5.19 12.78
CA LYS A 59 -15.93 -5.92 14.04
C LYS A 59 -14.61 -6.65 14.20
N LEU A 60 -13.86 -6.30 15.24
CA LEU A 60 -12.55 -6.89 15.53
C LEU A 60 -12.71 -8.23 16.25
N GLU A 61 -13.32 -9.18 15.54
CA GLU A 61 -13.73 -10.49 16.03
C GLU A 61 -13.34 -11.59 15.03
N PRO A 62 -13.07 -12.83 15.50
CA PRO A 62 -12.95 -13.24 16.91
C PRO A 62 -11.71 -12.67 17.61
N ASN A 63 -11.72 -12.65 18.95
CA ASN A 63 -10.57 -12.22 19.75
C ASN A 63 -9.51 -13.34 19.82
N ASP A 64 -8.69 -13.43 18.77
CA ASP A 64 -7.63 -14.41 18.63
C ASP A 64 -6.40 -13.86 17.89
N ALA A 65 -5.33 -14.65 17.82
CA ALA A 65 -4.07 -14.24 17.21
C ALA A 65 -4.20 -13.80 15.73
N VAL A 66 -5.16 -14.35 15.00
CA VAL A 66 -5.40 -14.02 13.58
C VAL A 66 -5.93 -12.60 13.47
N THR A 67 -7.00 -12.27 14.22
CA THR A 67 -7.54 -10.90 14.26
C THR A 67 -6.56 -9.93 14.89
N HIS A 68 -5.79 -10.35 15.89
CA HIS A 68 -4.78 -9.49 16.51
C HIS A 68 -3.75 -9.00 15.49
N CYS A 69 -3.22 -9.89 14.66
CA CYS A 69 -2.23 -9.52 13.65
C CYS A 69 -2.86 -8.76 12.47
N TYR A 70 -4.09 -9.08 12.06
CA TYR A 70 -4.85 -8.27 11.09
C TYR A 70 -5.01 -6.81 11.56
N VAL A 71 -5.36 -6.60 12.84
CA VAL A 71 -5.50 -5.26 13.42
C VAL A 71 -4.17 -4.53 13.45
N LYS A 72 -3.10 -5.21 13.89
CA LYS A 72 -1.76 -4.61 13.88
C LYS A 72 -1.33 -4.21 12.46
N CYS A 73 -1.53 -5.07 11.47
CA CYS A 73 -1.27 -4.78 10.06
C CYS A 73 -2.04 -3.54 9.59
N THR A 74 -3.34 -3.48 9.88
CA THR A 74 -4.20 -2.37 9.45
C THR A 74 -3.77 -1.06 10.10
N LEU A 75 -3.47 -1.06 11.41
CA LEU A 75 -2.98 0.12 12.12
C LEU A 75 -1.63 0.60 11.60
N ALA A 76 -0.73 -0.33 11.28
CA ALA A 76 0.58 -0.02 10.70
C ALA A 76 0.43 0.58 9.29
N GLY A 77 -0.37 -0.03 8.43
CA GLY A 77 -0.61 0.45 7.06
C GLY A 77 -1.33 1.80 7.02
N LEU A 78 -2.29 2.03 7.93
CA LEU A 78 -2.94 3.34 8.10
C LEU A 78 -2.05 4.36 8.82
N GLN A 79 -0.84 3.97 9.21
CA GLN A 79 0.15 4.78 9.94
C GLN A 79 -0.37 5.31 11.29
N MET A 80 -1.37 4.64 11.88
CA MET A 80 -1.84 4.88 13.24
C MET A 80 -0.93 4.23 14.29
N TYR A 81 -0.08 3.29 13.86
CA TYR A 81 0.92 2.60 14.66
C TYR A 81 2.22 2.49 13.87
N ASP A 82 3.36 2.73 14.51
CA ASP A 82 4.68 2.59 13.89
C ASP A 82 5.37 1.36 14.45
N GLU A 83 5.67 0.41 13.57
CA GLU A 83 6.28 -0.87 13.97
C GLU A 83 7.74 -0.71 14.43
N LYS A 84 8.46 0.31 13.92
CA LYS A 84 9.86 0.54 14.27
C LYS A 84 9.97 1.12 15.66
N THR A 85 9.17 2.16 15.95
CA THR A 85 9.17 2.79 17.27
C THR A 85 8.28 2.06 18.28
N LYS A 86 7.40 1.17 17.80
CA LYS A 86 6.41 0.43 18.59
C LYS A 86 5.46 1.36 19.35
N THR A 87 5.01 2.43 18.68
CA THR A 87 4.16 3.45 19.29
C THR A 87 2.96 3.76 18.41
N PHE A 88 1.83 4.05 19.03
CA PHE A 88 0.71 4.71 18.35
C PHE A 88 1.11 6.13 17.94
N LYS A 89 0.51 6.61 16.84
CA LYS A 89 0.80 7.91 16.22
C LYS A 89 -0.44 8.80 16.23
N PRO A 90 -0.89 9.28 17.40
CA PRO A 90 -2.10 10.09 17.54
C PRO A 90 -2.10 11.32 16.62
N GLU A 91 -0.94 11.92 16.38
CA GLU A 91 -0.74 13.11 15.55
C GLU A 91 -1.14 12.93 14.08
N THR A 92 -1.25 11.69 13.59
CA THR A 92 -1.69 11.40 12.21
C THR A 92 -3.19 11.58 12.01
N VAL A 93 -3.98 11.41 13.07
CA VAL A 93 -5.45 11.51 13.04
C VAL A 93 -5.95 12.89 12.61
N PRO A 94 -5.51 14.02 13.22
CA PRO A 94 -5.94 15.34 12.77
C PRO A 94 -5.47 15.67 11.36
N VAL A 95 -4.28 15.21 10.94
CA VAL A 95 -3.78 15.40 9.57
C VAL A 95 -4.65 14.67 8.54
N GLN A 96 -5.02 13.41 8.84
CA GLN A 96 -5.93 12.64 8.01
C GLN A 96 -7.30 13.31 7.89
N HIS A 97 -7.85 13.78 9.02
CA HIS A 97 -9.13 14.47 9.04
C HIS A 97 -9.09 15.75 8.20
N GLU A 98 -8.09 16.61 8.41
CA GLU A 98 -8.00 17.92 7.76
C GLU A 98 -7.97 17.80 6.24
N ALA A 99 -7.27 16.79 5.70
CA ALA A 99 -7.18 16.55 4.27
C ALA A 99 -8.53 16.23 3.59
N TYR A 100 -9.49 15.66 4.33
CA TYR A 100 -10.76 15.17 3.78
C TYR A 100 -12.02 15.63 4.55
N LYS A 101 -11.91 16.57 5.49
CA LYS A 101 -13.03 17.00 6.36
C LYS A 101 -14.26 17.48 5.60
N ALA A 102 -14.09 18.04 4.41
CA ALA A 102 -15.17 18.49 3.54
C ALA A 102 -16.10 17.34 3.07
N PHE A 103 -15.65 16.08 3.17
CA PHE A 103 -16.38 14.91 2.65
C PHE A 103 -16.88 13.97 3.75
N THR A 104 -16.32 14.06 4.96
CA THR A 104 -16.53 13.06 6.03
C THR A 104 -17.61 13.45 7.03
N GLU A 105 -17.94 14.74 7.14
CA GLU A 105 -18.94 15.27 8.10
C GLU A 105 -18.63 14.89 9.56
N VAL A 106 -17.34 14.66 9.87
CA VAL A 106 -16.88 14.39 11.23
C VAL A 106 -16.55 15.72 11.90
N GLU A 107 -17.09 15.95 13.09
CA GLU A 107 -16.75 17.11 13.90
C GLU A 107 -15.33 17.02 14.45
N SER A 108 -14.58 18.12 14.42
CA SER A 108 -13.20 18.16 14.95
C SER A 108 -13.13 17.82 16.44
N SER A 109 -14.20 18.04 17.21
CA SER A 109 -14.33 17.60 18.61
C SER A 109 -14.15 16.09 18.74
N LYS A 110 -14.76 15.29 17.86
CA LYS A 110 -14.67 13.83 17.83
C LYS A 110 -13.32 13.32 17.34
N VAL A 111 -12.66 14.08 16.46
CA VAL A 111 -11.30 13.82 16.01
C VAL A 111 -10.32 14.00 17.19
N ASN A 112 -10.46 15.10 17.93
CA ASN A 112 -9.64 15.36 19.12
C ASN A 112 -9.86 14.29 20.22
N GLU A 113 -11.11 13.84 20.41
CA GLU A 113 -11.42 12.75 21.34
C GLU A 113 -10.74 11.42 20.95
N LEU A 114 -10.64 11.12 19.65
CA LEU A 114 -9.94 9.94 19.13
C LEU A 114 -8.42 10.09 19.27
N GLU A 115 -7.86 11.25 18.90
CA GLU A 115 -6.43 11.57 19.07
C GLU A 115 -5.99 11.41 20.53
N GLN A 116 -6.75 11.97 21.47
CA GLN A 116 -6.47 11.84 22.90
C GLN A 116 -6.58 10.39 23.40
N ALA A 117 -7.52 9.62 22.87
CA ALA A 117 -7.64 8.21 23.21
C ALA A 117 -6.40 7.42 22.74
N LEU A 118 -5.92 7.69 21.52
CA LEU A 118 -4.70 7.08 20.97
C LEU A 118 -3.44 7.50 21.73
N SER A 119 -3.31 8.77 22.13
CA SER A 119 -2.12 9.25 22.84
C SER A 119 -1.97 8.65 24.23
N SER A 120 -3.05 8.13 24.80
CA SER A 120 -3.04 7.41 26.08
C SER A 120 -2.65 5.94 25.97
N LEU A 121 -2.54 5.40 24.76
CA LEU A 121 -2.27 3.97 24.55
C LEU A 121 -0.80 3.61 24.74
N ASN A 122 -0.58 2.44 25.32
CA ASN A 122 0.73 1.79 25.40
C ASN A 122 0.70 0.48 24.62
N ALA A 123 1.59 0.33 23.64
CA ALA A 123 1.66 -0.86 22.79
C ALA A 123 2.46 -2.03 23.41
N GLY A 124 2.98 -1.87 24.63
CA GLY A 124 3.76 -2.90 25.31
C GLY A 124 5.01 -3.28 24.51
N SER A 125 5.18 -4.58 24.24
CA SER A 125 6.29 -5.07 23.40
C SER A 125 6.10 -4.84 21.89
N GLY A 126 4.91 -4.38 21.46
CA GLY A 126 4.52 -4.25 20.06
C GLY A 126 4.08 -5.58 19.41
N SER A 127 3.77 -6.59 20.22
CA SER A 127 3.18 -7.84 19.76
C SER A 127 1.77 -7.63 19.22
N CYS A 128 1.30 -8.50 18.31
CA CYS A 128 -0.06 -8.40 17.76
C CYS A 128 -1.11 -8.31 18.88
N ALA A 129 -0.99 -9.16 19.90
CA ALA A 129 -1.94 -9.23 21.01
C ALA A 129 -1.93 -7.96 21.86
N GLU A 130 -0.77 -7.39 22.20
CA GLU A 130 -0.71 -6.16 23.00
C GLU A 130 -1.23 -4.94 22.23
N VAL A 131 -0.86 -4.80 20.94
CA VAL A 131 -1.38 -3.74 20.07
C VAL A 131 -2.90 -3.85 19.96
N PHE A 132 -3.42 -5.05 19.73
CA PHE A 132 -4.87 -5.31 19.68
C PHE A 132 -5.56 -4.96 21.00
N ASN A 133 -5.05 -5.47 22.13
CA ASN A 133 -5.66 -5.24 23.44
C ASN A 133 -5.67 -3.76 23.83
N ALA A 134 -4.60 -3.03 23.49
CA ALA A 134 -4.53 -1.59 23.70
C ALA A 134 -5.54 -0.83 22.82
N TYR A 135 -5.68 -1.21 21.55
CA TYR A 135 -6.52 -0.49 20.59
C TYR A 135 -8.01 -0.84 20.67
N LEU A 136 -8.38 -2.06 21.06
CA LEU A 136 -9.76 -2.56 21.02
C LEU A 136 -10.77 -1.64 21.76
N PRO A 137 -10.51 -1.09 22.96
CA PRO A 137 -11.42 -0.16 23.61
C PRO A 137 -11.62 1.14 22.81
N VAL A 138 -10.56 1.63 22.17
CA VAL A 138 -10.59 2.84 21.32
C VAL A 138 -11.41 2.56 20.06
N HIS A 139 -11.18 1.40 19.41
CA HIS A 139 -11.98 0.96 18.27
C HIS A 139 -13.47 0.90 18.63
N ASN A 140 -13.83 0.19 19.70
CA ASN A 140 -15.23 0.01 20.09
C ASN A 140 -15.94 1.34 20.34
N LYS A 141 -15.24 2.34 20.88
CA LYS A 141 -15.80 3.67 21.14
C LYS A 141 -15.85 4.56 19.89
N TYR A 142 -14.85 4.50 19.02
CA TYR A 142 -14.66 5.47 17.94
C TYR A 142 -14.68 4.89 16.52
N VAL A 143 -15.10 3.62 16.33
CA VAL A 143 -15.16 2.98 15.01
C VAL A 143 -15.95 3.80 13.99
N GLY A 144 -17.05 4.45 14.40
CA GLY A 144 -17.82 5.32 13.50
C GLY A 144 -17.03 6.54 13.01
N VAL A 145 -16.14 7.08 13.84
CA VAL A 145 -15.26 8.20 13.52
C VAL A 145 -14.09 7.73 12.66
N SER A 146 -13.37 6.69 13.10
CA SER A 146 -12.19 6.16 12.39
C SER A 146 -12.55 5.69 10.98
N ARG A 147 -13.69 5.02 10.83
CA ARG A 147 -14.23 4.61 9.51
C ARG A 147 -14.42 5.79 8.56
N LYS A 148 -14.91 6.92 9.04
CA LYS A 148 -15.15 8.08 8.17
C LYS A 148 -13.85 8.77 7.76
N ILE A 149 -12.90 8.92 8.69
CA ILE A 149 -11.64 9.64 8.41
C ILE A 149 -10.64 8.79 7.60
N TYR A 150 -10.67 7.46 7.74
CA TYR A 150 -9.83 6.51 6.99
C TYR A 150 -10.61 5.76 5.90
N HIS A 151 -11.56 6.43 5.25
CA HIS A 151 -12.18 5.97 3.98
C HIS A 151 -12.89 4.61 4.04
N GLY A 152 -13.40 4.21 5.21
CA GLY A 152 -14.13 2.96 5.47
C GLY A 152 -15.65 3.04 5.24
N THR A 153 -16.15 4.09 4.58
CA THR A 153 -17.57 4.28 4.24
C THR A 153 -17.76 4.61 2.76
N VAL A 154 -18.72 3.94 2.12
CA VAL A 154 -18.97 4.08 0.67
C VAL A 154 -19.31 5.52 0.29
N ASP A 155 -20.16 6.19 1.07
CA ASP A 155 -20.65 7.53 0.75
C ASP A 155 -19.55 8.59 0.74
N SER A 156 -18.63 8.56 1.72
CA SER A 156 -17.54 9.53 1.81
C SER A 156 -16.52 9.32 0.68
N VAL A 157 -16.20 8.05 0.41
CA VAL A 157 -15.30 7.66 -0.68
C VAL A 157 -15.85 8.06 -2.05
N ALA A 158 -17.15 7.86 -2.29
CA ALA A 158 -17.79 8.28 -3.54
C ALA A 158 -17.69 9.80 -3.75
N LYS A 159 -17.92 10.61 -2.70
CA LYS A 159 -17.74 12.07 -2.75
C LYS A 159 -16.29 12.46 -3.06
N ILE A 160 -15.31 11.79 -2.46
CA ILE A 160 -13.88 12.05 -2.70
C ILE A 160 -13.51 11.73 -4.15
N TYR A 161 -13.88 10.54 -4.66
CA TYR A 161 -13.58 10.17 -6.05
C TYR A 161 -14.23 11.09 -7.09
N ALA A 162 -15.39 11.66 -6.77
CA ALA A 162 -16.03 12.66 -7.64
C ALA A 162 -15.26 13.99 -7.66
N ALA A 163 -14.73 14.42 -6.51
CA ALA A 163 -14.01 15.69 -6.37
C ALA A 163 -12.52 15.60 -6.76
N LYS A 164 -11.93 14.41 -6.74
CA LYS A 164 -10.50 14.16 -6.96
C LYS A 164 -10.26 13.16 -8.10
N PRO A 165 -10.44 13.59 -9.37
CA PRO A 165 -10.27 12.72 -10.53
C PRO A 165 -8.83 12.25 -10.75
N GLU A 166 -7.87 12.84 -10.04
CA GLU A 166 -6.46 12.44 -10.04
C GLU A 166 -6.18 11.14 -9.28
N ILE A 167 -7.13 10.60 -8.49
CA ILE A 167 -6.96 9.34 -7.76
C ILE A 167 -7.44 8.17 -8.63
N LYS A 168 -6.69 7.06 -8.63
CA LYS A 168 -7.09 5.81 -9.31
C LYS A 168 -8.44 5.34 -8.77
N LYS A 169 -9.38 5.04 -9.68
CA LYS A 169 -10.74 4.62 -9.29
C LYS A 169 -10.80 3.12 -8.98
N GLN A 170 -11.91 2.69 -8.37
CA GLN A 170 -12.25 1.27 -8.29
C GLN A 170 -12.44 0.72 -9.72
N GLU A 171 -12.11 -0.56 -9.94
CA GLU A 171 -12.18 -1.24 -11.25
C GLU A 171 -11.21 -0.72 -12.34
N GLU A 172 -10.48 0.37 -12.09
CA GLU A 172 -9.38 0.86 -12.93
C GLU A 172 -8.06 0.25 -12.44
N SER A 173 -7.32 -0.43 -13.33
CA SER A 173 -5.98 -0.95 -13.00
C SER A 173 -4.96 0.19 -12.88
N PHE A 174 -3.90 -0.01 -12.11
CA PHE A 174 -2.81 0.97 -12.08
C PHE A 174 -2.13 1.15 -13.44
N VAL A 175 -2.06 0.10 -14.25
CA VAL A 175 -1.52 0.18 -15.61
C VAL A 175 -2.38 1.13 -16.47
N ALA A 176 -3.70 1.01 -16.41
CA ALA A 176 -4.62 1.90 -17.12
C ALA A 176 -4.56 3.34 -16.60
N TYR A 177 -4.62 3.52 -15.28
CA TYR A 177 -4.55 4.83 -14.63
C TYR A 177 -3.24 5.56 -14.96
N CYS A 178 -2.10 4.89 -14.82
CA CYS A 178 -0.79 5.48 -15.07
C CYS A 178 -0.56 5.77 -16.55
N ALA A 179 -1.05 4.92 -17.46
CA ALA A 179 -1.02 5.19 -18.90
C ALA A 179 -1.80 6.48 -19.22
N LYS A 180 -3.02 6.62 -18.69
CA LYS A 180 -3.84 7.82 -18.87
C LYS A 180 -3.18 9.07 -18.29
N LYS A 181 -2.59 8.96 -17.09
CA LYS A 181 -1.95 10.07 -16.39
C LYS A 181 -0.69 10.57 -17.10
N ALA A 182 0.18 9.66 -17.53
CA ALA A 182 1.46 10.02 -18.13
C ALA A 182 1.35 10.40 -19.62
N LEU A 183 0.38 9.84 -20.35
CA LEU A 183 0.31 9.93 -21.81
C LEU A 183 -0.92 10.71 -22.32
N GLY A 184 -1.82 11.13 -21.42
CA GLY A 184 -2.96 11.99 -21.75
C GLY A 184 -3.83 11.43 -22.88
N ALA A 185 -3.98 12.18 -23.98
CA ALA A 185 -4.74 11.79 -25.15
C ALA A 185 -4.24 10.47 -25.80
N ASN A 186 -2.96 10.13 -25.63
CA ASN A 186 -2.35 8.89 -26.13
C ASN A 186 -2.45 7.73 -25.13
N GLY A 187 -3.21 7.89 -24.03
CA GLY A 187 -3.32 6.90 -22.96
C GLY A 187 -3.76 5.50 -23.44
N LYS A 188 -4.57 5.40 -24.50
CA LYS A 188 -4.96 4.09 -25.08
C LYS A 188 -3.79 3.36 -25.74
N GLU A 189 -2.99 4.09 -26.51
CA GLU A 189 -1.79 3.54 -27.15
C GLU A 189 -0.73 3.21 -26.08
N GLY A 190 -0.55 4.10 -25.12
CA GLY A 190 0.33 3.90 -23.96
C GLY A 190 0.00 2.65 -23.15
N TYR A 191 -1.29 2.47 -22.85
CA TYR A 191 -1.80 1.29 -22.15
C TYR A 191 -1.47 0.00 -22.92
N LYS A 192 -1.66 0.02 -24.25
CA LYS A 192 -1.29 -1.10 -25.10
C LYS A 192 0.22 -1.39 -25.03
N LYS A 193 1.08 -0.37 -25.14
CA LYS A 193 2.54 -0.53 -25.05
C LYS A 193 3.00 -1.12 -23.72
N LEU A 194 2.42 -0.65 -22.61
CA LEU A 194 2.70 -1.21 -21.28
C LEU A 194 2.30 -2.69 -21.20
N ARG A 195 1.14 -3.05 -21.76
CA ARG A 195 0.65 -4.44 -21.79
C ARG A 195 1.37 -5.36 -22.76
N ASP A 196 1.92 -4.81 -23.83
CA ASP A 196 2.75 -5.54 -24.80
C ASP A 196 4.21 -5.71 -24.31
N TYR A 197 4.50 -5.22 -23.09
CA TYR A 197 5.82 -5.26 -22.45
C TYR A 197 6.92 -4.60 -23.28
N GLU A 198 6.59 -3.49 -23.94
CA GLU A 198 7.56 -2.72 -24.70
C GLU A 198 8.61 -2.07 -23.77
N LEU A 199 9.85 -1.98 -24.26
CA LEU A 199 10.93 -1.20 -23.64
C LEU A 199 11.09 0.11 -24.40
N ALA A 200 10.16 1.04 -24.17
CA ALA A 200 10.21 2.37 -24.76
C ALA A 200 10.93 3.34 -23.82
N ASP A 201 11.97 4.02 -24.34
CA ASP A 201 12.83 4.91 -23.53
C ASP A 201 12.36 6.37 -23.51
N SER A 202 11.07 6.63 -23.75
CA SER A 202 10.53 7.99 -23.67
C SER A 202 10.33 8.42 -22.21
N ALA A 203 10.45 9.71 -21.92
CA ALA A 203 10.26 10.24 -20.57
C ALA A 203 8.85 9.93 -20.04
N GLU A 204 7.84 9.99 -20.90
CA GLU A 204 6.46 9.67 -20.57
C GLU A 204 6.27 8.19 -20.23
N PHE A 205 6.93 7.28 -20.95
CA PHE A 205 6.88 5.86 -20.66
C PHE A 205 7.58 5.54 -19.32
N ARG A 206 8.75 6.15 -19.07
CA ARG A 206 9.44 6.04 -17.78
C ARG A 206 8.57 6.54 -16.62
N ASN A 207 7.89 7.68 -16.80
CA ASN A 207 6.95 8.23 -15.81
C ASN A 207 5.73 7.31 -15.59
N ALA A 208 5.21 6.70 -16.65
CA ALA A 208 4.13 5.72 -16.53
C ALA A 208 4.59 4.49 -15.73
N MET A 209 5.80 3.98 -16.00
CA MET A 209 6.34 2.82 -15.28
C MET A 209 6.65 3.12 -13.82
N ASP A 210 7.18 4.31 -13.50
CA ASP A 210 7.34 4.76 -12.10
C ASP A 210 6.00 4.81 -11.37
N CYS A 211 4.98 5.38 -12.01
CA CYS A 211 3.62 5.39 -11.47
C CYS A 211 3.10 3.96 -11.22
N VAL A 212 3.29 3.02 -12.16
CA VAL A 212 2.84 1.63 -12.00
C VAL A 212 3.58 0.93 -10.87
N PHE A 213 4.92 1.03 -10.81
CA PHE A 213 5.71 0.40 -9.76
C PHE A 213 5.37 0.94 -8.37
N ARG A 214 5.13 2.25 -8.24
CA ARG A 214 4.63 2.85 -7.00
C ARG A 214 3.23 2.37 -6.65
N GLY A 215 2.35 2.29 -7.64
CA GLY A 215 1.00 1.74 -7.47
C GLY A 215 0.99 0.27 -7.04
N PHE A 216 1.93 -0.53 -7.55
CA PHE A 216 2.14 -1.92 -7.14
C PHE A 216 2.95 -2.06 -5.84
N ARG A 217 3.38 -0.94 -5.25
CA ARG A 217 4.25 -0.87 -4.06
C ARG A 217 5.60 -1.59 -4.24
N TYR A 218 5.99 -1.83 -5.49
CA TYR A 218 7.33 -2.33 -5.84
C TYR A 218 8.41 -1.32 -5.52
N ILE A 219 8.10 -0.03 -5.54
CA ILE A 219 9.04 1.03 -5.17
C ILE A 219 8.31 2.09 -4.36
N ASP A 220 8.96 2.62 -3.33
CA ASP A 220 8.53 3.82 -2.61
C ASP A 220 9.70 4.81 -2.48
N ASP A 221 9.53 5.85 -1.66
CA ASP A 221 10.56 6.87 -1.48
C ASP A 221 11.86 6.36 -0.83
N SER A 222 11.82 5.18 -0.20
CA SER A 222 13.01 4.48 0.32
C SER A 222 13.65 3.50 -0.68
N GLY A 223 13.05 3.34 -1.86
CA GLY A 223 13.57 2.52 -2.95
C GLY A 223 12.80 1.23 -3.19
N LEU A 224 13.44 0.29 -3.89
CA LEU A 224 12.83 -0.96 -4.35
C LEU A 224 12.47 -1.89 -3.18
N LYS A 225 11.27 -2.47 -3.25
CA LYS A 225 10.76 -3.51 -2.36
C LYS A 225 10.84 -4.85 -3.06
N ILE A 226 12.00 -5.49 -2.99
CA ILE A 226 12.24 -6.78 -3.64
C ILE A 226 11.20 -7.82 -3.20
N ASP A 227 10.81 -7.82 -1.92
CA ASP A 227 9.84 -8.77 -1.39
C ASP A 227 8.43 -8.59 -1.99
N GLU A 228 8.06 -7.39 -2.42
CA GLU A 228 6.79 -7.15 -3.13
C GLU A 228 6.82 -7.74 -4.55
N VAL A 229 7.97 -7.63 -5.23
CA VAL A 229 8.16 -8.29 -6.54
C VAL A 229 8.15 -9.81 -6.38
N VAL A 230 8.86 -10.35 -5.39
CA VAL A 230 8.87 -11.80 -5.10
C VAL A 230 7.48 -12.31 -4.74
N ARG A 231 6.70 -11.56 -3.96
CA ARG A 231 5.32 -11.90 -3.61
C ARG A 231 4.47 -12.16 -4.85
N ASP A 232 4.65 -11.37 -5.89
CA ASP A 232 3.90 -11.52 -7.13
C ASP A 232 4.28 -12.77 -7.92
N PHE A 233 5.54 -13.20 -7.85
CA PHE A 233 5.96 -14.52 -8.35
C PHE A 233 5.34 -15.66 -7.54
N ASN A 234 5.30 -15.53 -6.20
CA ASN A 234 4.63 -16.51 -5.35
C ASN A 234 3.15 -16.66 -5.69
N LEU A 235 2.46 -15.54 -5.98
CA LEU A 235 1.04 -15.53 -6.33
C LEU A 235 0.70 -16.21 -7.67
N ILE A 236 1.68 -16.38 -8.56
CA ILE A 236 1.53 -17.17 -9.79
C ILE A 236 2.10 -18.59 -9.66
N ASN A 237 2.32 -19.06 -8.42
CA ASN A 237 2.88 -20.37 -8.08
C ASN A 237 4.32 -20.57 -8.60
N LYS A 238 5.14 -19.52 -8.56
CA LYS A 238 6.55 -19.51 -8.99
C LYS A 238 7.51 -19.14 -7.85
N SER A 239 7.23 -19.64 -6.64
CA SER A 239 8.06 -19.38 -5.47
C SER A 239 9.46 -19.99 -5.55
N ASP A 240 9.64 -21.00 -6.40
CA ASP A 240 10.94 -21.59 -6.72
C ASP A 240 11.90 -20.60 -7.40
N LEU A 241 11.37 -19.54 -8.03
CA LEU A 241 12.17 -18.51 -8.73
C LEU A 241 12.62 -17.35 -7.83
N GLU A 242 12.32 -17.38 -6.53
CA GLU A 242 12.74 -16.30 -5.61
C GLU A 242 14.25 -15.99 -5.70
N PRO A 243 15.18 -16.97 -5.67
CA PRO A 243 16.61 -16.70 -5.77
C PRO A 243 16.99 -15.97 -7.06
N GLU A 244 16.42 -16.38 -8.20
CA GLU A 244 16.65 -15.80 -9.51
C GLU A 244 16.12 -14.36 -9.59
N VAL A 245 14.90 -14.11 -9.11
CA VAL A 245 14.31 -12.76 -9.06
C VAL A 245 15.17 -11.82 -8.23
N ARG A 246 15.59 -12.24 -7.04
CA ARG A 246 16.49 -11.46 -6.18
C ARG A 246 17.83 -11.18 -6.86
N SER A 247 18.41 -12.19 -7.53
CA SER A 247 19.67 -12.04 -8.26
C SER A 247 19.56 -11.03 -9.40
N VAL A 248 18.49 -11.10 -10.20
CA VAL A 248 18.25 -10.16 -11.31
C VAL A 248 18.15 -8.73 -10.78
N LEU A 249 17.34 -8.49 -9.75
CA LEU A 249 17.15 -7.17 -9.17
C LEU A 249 18.42 -6.62 -8.49
N ALA A 250 19.18 -7.48 -7.80
CA ALA A 250 20.44 -7.08 -7.16
C ALA A 250 21.54 -6.72 -8.18
N SER A 251 21.53 -7.36 -9.34
CA SER A 251 22.49 -7.10 -10.42
C SER A 251 22.07 -5.99 -11.38
N CYS A 252 20.87 -5.42 -11.20
CA CYS A 252 20.32 -4.42 -12.11
C CYS A 252 21.08 -3.08 -12.01
N THR A 253 21.47 -2.53 -13.16
CA THR A 253 22.07 -1.20 -13.24
C THR A 253 20.97 -0.14 -13.28
N GLY A 254 21.01 0.79 -12.33
CA GLY A 254 20.00 1.84 -12.19
C GLY A 254 19.14 1.63 -10.94
N THR A 255 18.44 2.68 -10.54
CA THR A 255 17.63 2.68 -9.30
C THR A 255 16.21 3.16 -9.52
N GLN A 256 15.82 3.40 -10.77
CA GLN A 256 14.47 3.84 -11.12
C GLN A 256 13.58 2.65 -11.48
N ALA A 257 12.27 2.81 -11.37
CA ALA A 257 11.30 1.77 -11.71
C ALA A 257 11.50 1.17 -13.10
N TYR A 258 11.74 2.02 -14.10
CA TYR A 258 11.98 1.57 -15.48
C TYR A 258 13.23 0.69 -15.62
N ASP A 259 14.28 0.99 -14.86
CA ASP A 259 15.53 0.22 -14.92
C ASP A 259 15.27 -1.21 -14.42
N TYR A 260 14.60 -1.35 -13.27
CA TYR A 260 14.22 -2.67 -12.73
C TYR A 260 13.24 -3.42 -13.64
N TYR A 261 12.26 -2.73 -14.20
CA TYR A 261 11.35 -3.29 -15.20
C TYR A 261 12.11 -3.85 -16.42
N SER A 262 13.07 -3.07 -16.95
CA SER A 262 13.91 -3.49 -18.07
C SER A 262 14.80 -4.67 -17.72
N CYS A 263 15.41 -4.69 -16.54
CA CYS A 263 16.20 -5.82 -16.06
C CYS A 263 15.37 -7.11 -15.98
N LEU A 264 14.16 -7.05 -15.41
CA LEU A 264 13.26 -8.21 -15.31
C LEU A 264 12.86 -8.71 -16.71
N LEU A 265 12.53 -7.82 -17.64
CA LEU A 265 12.16 -8.20 -19.01
C LEU A 265 13.31 -8.72 -19.88
N ASN A 266 14.56 -8.38 -19.54
CA ASN A 266 15.74 -8.86 -20.24
C ASN A 266 16.43 -10.06 -19.54
N SER A 267 15.80 -10.60 -18.49
CA SER A 267 16.35 -11.70 -17.70
C SER A 267 15.77 -13.08 -18.08
N SER A 268 16.28 -14.13 -17.42
CA SER A 268 15.74 -15.49 -17.54
C SER A 268 14.32 -15.65 -16.98
N VAL A 269 13.88 -14.76 -16.08
CA VAL A 269 12.53 -14.81 -15.47
C VAL A 269 11.50 -13.98 -16.23
N LYS A 270 11.81 -13.54 -17.45
CA LYS A 270 10.97 -12.64 -18.26
C LYS A 270 9.50 -13.07 -18.38
N GLU A 271 9.24 -14.30 -18.79
CA GLU A 271 7.85 -14.74 -19.05
C GLU A 271 7.06 -14.90 -17.74
N ASP A 272 7.71 -15.36 -16.67
CA ASP A 272 7.10 -15.42 -15.33
C ASP A 272 6.87 -14.01 -14.77
N PHE A 273 7.79 -13.07 -14.99
CA PHE A 273 7.58 -11.66 -14.65
C PHE A 273 6.37 -11.06 -15.39
N ARG A 274 6.24 -11.33 -16.69
CA ARG A 274 5.07 -10.90 -17.48
C ARG A 274 3.78 -11.45 -16.86
N ASN A 275 3.74 -12.73 -16.52
CA ASN A 275 2.57 -13.34 -15.90
C ASN A 275 2.25 -12.74 -14.53
N ALA A 276 3.27 -12.53 -13.70
CA ALA A 276 3.16 -11.96 -12.36
C ALA A 276 2.64 -10.50 -12.42
N PHE A 277 3.26 -9.69 -13.28
CA PHE A 277 2.89 -8.29 -13.51
C PHE A 277 1.47 -8.17 -14.09
N TYR A 278 1.11 -9.06 -15.02
CA TYR A 278 -0.25 -9.09 -15.59
C TYR A 278 -1.30 -9.46 -14.55
N PHE A 279 -0.98 -10.41 -13.66
CA PHE A 279 -1.86 -10.77 -12.57
C PHE A 279 -2.00 -9.63 -11.53
N HIS A 280 -0.92 -8.88 -11.26
CA HIS A 280 -1.02 -7.67 -10.45
C HIS A 280 -1.88 -6.60 -11.11
N GLU A 281 -1.84 -6.43 -12.43
CA GLU A 281 -2.74 -5.51 -13.12
C GLU A 281 -4.21 -5.80 -12.75
N LEU A 282 -4.63 -7.07 -12.84
CA LEU A 282 -5.97 -7.51 -12.45
C LEU A 282 -6.27 -7.21 -10.98
N ARG A 283 -5.38 -7.61 -10.07
CA ARG A 283 -5.55 -7.36 -8.63
C ARG A 283 -5.55 -5.88 -8.28
N SER A 284 -4.87 -5.03 -9.05
CA SER A 284 -4.85 -3.58 -8.83
C SER A 284 -6.15 -2.89 -9.23
N ALA A 285 -6.90 -3.48 -10.16
CA ALA A 285 -8.25 -3.03 -10.51
C ALA A 285 -9.28 -3.51 -9.48
N ASN A 286 -9.06 -4.68 -8.88
CA ASN A 286 -9.93 -5.27 -7.88
C ASN A 286 -9.12 -5.73 -6.66
N TYR A 287 -8.88 -4.83 -5.70
CA TYR A 287 -8.08 -5.16 -4.51
C TYR A 287 -8.66 -6.31 -3.68
N GLY A 288 -9.98 -6.52 -3.72
CA GLY A 288 -10.62 -7.65 -3.03
C GLY A 288 -10.46 -9.01 -3.75
N TYR A 289 -9.77 -9.07 -4.90
CA TYR A 289 -9.72 -10.27 -5.75
C TYR A 289 -9.27 -11.52 -5.00
N LEU A 290 -8.14 -11.45 -4.29
CA LEU A 290 -7.62 -12.55 -3.49
C LEU A 290 -8.42 -12.76 -2.19
N ALA A 291 -8.89 -11.69 -1.54
CA ALA A 291 -9.74 -11.78 -0.35
C ALA A 291 -11.01 -12.61 -0.61
N MET A 292 -11.60 -12.50 -1.80
CA MET A 292 -12.74 -13.29 -2.26
C MET A 292 -12.43 -14.77 -2.56
N GLY A 293 -11.17 -15.19 -2.45
CA GLY A 293 -10.74 -16.57 -2.66
C GLY A 293 -10.37 -16.91 -4.10
N ASN A 294 -10.32 -15.92 -5.00
CA ASN A 294 -9.78 -16.14 -6.34
C ASN A 294 -8.27 -16.34 -6.25
N VAL A 295 -7.73 -17.14 -7.17
CA VAL A 295 -6.29 -17.46 -7.25
C VAL A 295 -5.83 -17.34 -8.70
N TYR A 296 -4.52 -17.36 -8.94
CA TYR A 296 -4.00 -17.39 -10.29
C TYR A 296 -4.29 -18.74 -10.97
N GLU A 297 -4.99 -18.70 -12.10
CA GLU A 297 -5.34 -19.88 -12.91
C GLU A 297 -4.61 -19.90 -14.26
N GLY A 298 -3.75 -18.91 -14.54
CA GLY A 298 -3.04 -18.77 -15.81
C GLY A 298 -3.36 -17.46 -16.55
N PRO A 299 -2.56 -17.10 -17.57
CA PRO A 299 -2.63 -15.80 -18.23
C PRO A 299 -3.94 -15.57 -19.02
N GLU A 300 -4.53 -16.62 -19.61
CA GLU A 300 -5.80 -16.49 -20.33
C GLU A 300 -6.96 -16.16 -19.38
N LYS A 301 -6.99 -16.74 -18.19
CA LYS A 301 -7.99 -16.40 -17.17
C LYS A 301 -7.86 -14.96 -16.71
N VAL A 302 -6.62 -14.51 -16.46
CA VAL A 302 -6.35 -13.10 -16.13
C VAL A 302 -6.87 -12.16 -17.23
N LYS A 303 -6.65 -12.52 -18.49
CA LYS A 303 -7.14 -11.76 -19.66
C LYS A 303 -8.65 -11.72 -19.74
N GLU A 304 -9.34 -12.82 -19.45
CA GLU A 304 -10.81 -12.87 -19.39
C GLU A 304 -11.36 -11.98 -18.28
N GLU A 305 -10.78 -12.02 -17.09
CA GLU A 305 -11.21 -11.19 -15.96
C GLU A 305 -10.94 -9.70 -16.22
N LEU A 306 -9.79 -9.34 -16.82
CA LEU A 306 -9.49 -7.96 -17.20
C LEU A 306 -10.44 -7.40 -18.26
N LYS A 307 -10.99 -8.22 -19.16
CA LYS A 307 -11.99 -7.77 -20.14
C LYS A 307 -13.32 -7.36 -19.49
N LYS A 308 -13.61 -7.84 -18.28
CA LYS A 308 -14.81 -7.47 -17.53
C LYS A 308 -14.66 -6.11 -16.85
N LEU A 309 -13.43 -5.63 -16.70
CA LEU A 309 -13.11 -4.36 -16.08
C LEU A 309 -13.19 -3.25 -17.13
N SER A 310 -13.89 -2.17 -16.79
CA SER A 310 -14.12 -1.04 -17.68
C SER A 310 -12.81 -0.32 -18.01
N TYR A 311 -12.52 -0.12 -19.30
CA TYR A 311 -11.53 0.84 -19.79
C TYR A 311 -12.16 1.88 -20.71
#